data_AF-A0A1J4P589-F1
#
_entry.id   AF-A0A1J4P589-F1
#
_cell.length_a   1.000
_cell.length_b   1.000
_cell.length_c   1.000
_cell.angle_alpha   90.00
_cell.angle_beta   90.00
_cell.angle_gamma   90.00
#
_symmetry.space_group_name_H-M   'P 1'
#
loop_
_entity.id
_entity.type
_entity.pdbx_description
1 polymer ?
#
loop_
_entity_poly.entity_id
_entity_poly.type
_entity_poly.pdbx_seq_one_letter_code
_entity_poly.pdbx_strand_id
1 'polypeptide(L)'
;MLAGLAHGDHLILERQGDGVAGDWYVQVLYRDDTYQLEHRDGVPAEHYQTRSGSREDVLRALLGWAGGERTWREGFAWENIGAWFAPPDAP
;
A
#
# COMPACT_ATOMS: atom_id res chain seq x y z
N MET A 1 5.15 14.23 4.28
CA MET A 1 6.26 14.03 3.31
C MET A 1 7.01 12.78 3.69
N LEU A 2 7.24 11.85 2.75
CA LEU A 2 8.00 10.62 3.00
C LEU A 2 9.45 10.84 3.48
N ALA A 3 9.99 12.02 3.21
CA ALA A 3 11.37 12.40 3.48
C ALA A 3 11.74 12.37 4.98
N GLY A 4 10.77 12.26 5.90
CA GLY A 4 11.00 12.27 7.34
C GLY A 4 10.57 11.01 8.08
N LEU A 5 10.27 9.89 7.41
CA LEU A 5 9.92 8.66 8.11
C LEU A 5 11.14 8.13 8.87
N ALA A 6 11.06 8.09 10.20
CA ALA A 6 11.98 7.35 11.03
C ALA A 6 11.64 5.85 10.98
N HIS A 7 12.55 5.02 11.51
CA HIS A 7 12.29 3.59 11.64
C HIS A 7 11.04 3.36 12.51
N GLY A 8 10.08 2.59 12.00
CA GLY A 8 8.80 2.32 12.63
C GLY A 8 7.68 3.30 12.27
N ASP A 9 8.00 4.44 11.62
CA ASP A 9 6.99 5.37 11.15
C ASP A 9 6.27 4.83 9.92
N HIS A 10 4.97 5.15 9.82
CA HIS A 10 4.15 4.80 8.68
C HIS A 10 3.37 6.01 8.15
N LEU A 11 3.01 5.94 6.87
CA LEU A 11 2.14 6.88 6.18
C LEU A 11 1.07 6.09 5.44
N ILE A 12 -0.19 6.45 5.63
CA ILE A 12 -1.34 5.86 4.92
C ILE A 12 -2.00 6.97 4.11
N LEU A 13 -2.25 6.70 2.83
CA LEU A 13 -3.11 7.50 1.98
C LEU A 13 -4.37 6.69 1.69
N GLU A 14 -5.53 7.25 2.03
CA GLU A 14 -6.83 6.61 1.84
C GLU A 14 -7.65 7.38 0.82
N ARG A 15 -8.37 6.67 -0.04
CA ARG A 15 -9.25 7.27 -1.03
C ARG A 15 -10.57 7.58 -0.34
N GLN A 16 -10.82 8.86 -0.15
CA GLN A 16 -12.08 9.35 0.42
C GLN A 16 -13.01 9.79 -0.72
N GLY A 17 -14.25 9.30 -0.72
CA GLY A 17 -15.26 9.69 -1.71
C GLY A 17 -16.63 9.10 -1.40
N ASP A 18 -17.68 9.89 -1.65
CA ASP A 18 -19.06 9.46 -1.46
C ASP A 18 -19.36 8.23 -2.34
N GLY A 19 -19.83 7.15 -1.72
CA GLY A 19 -20.24 5.92 -2.41
C GLY A 19 -19.12 4.91 -2.70
N VAL A 20 -17.88 5.16 -2.27
CA VAL A 20 -16.81 4.15 -2.33
C VAL A 20 -16.95 3.22 -1.12
N ALA A 21 -17.58 2.06 -1.31
CA ALA A 21 -17.58 1.01 -0.31
C ALA A 21 -16.23 0.25 -0.33
N GLY A 22 -15.76 -0.15 0.85
CA GLY A 22 -14.52 -0.90 1.02
C GLY A 22 -13.31 -0.04 1.39
N ASP A 23 -12.19 -0.71 1.61
CA ASP A 23 -10.94 -0.11 2.08
C ASP A 23 -9.99 0.10 0.89
N TRP A 24 -9.79 1.36 0.51
CA TRP A 24 -8.94 1.75 -0.62
C TRP A 24 -7.79 2.61 -0.13
N TYR A 25 -6.64 1.99 0.09
CA TYR A 25 -5.48 2.69 0.61
C TYR A 25 -4.17 2.21 0.02
N VAL A 26 -3.16 3.06 0.16
CA VAL A 26 -1.74 2.70 0.04
C VAL A 26 -1.03 3.13 1.32
N GLN A 27 -0.22 2.24 1.88
CA GLN A 27 0.55 2.44 3.09
C GLN A 27 2.04 2.27 2.80
N VAL A 28 2.85 3.08 3.48
CA VAL A 28 4.29 2.92 3.61
C VAL A 28 4.64 2.73 5.08
N LEU A 29 5.53 1.80 5.36
CA LEU A 29 6.20 1.64 6.65
C LEU A 29 7.72 1.58 6.40
N TYR A 30 8.51 2.40 7.09
CA TYR A 30 9.97 2.30 7.02
C TYR A 30 10.49 1.38 8.13
N ARG A 31 11.05 0.22 7.76
CA ARG A 31 11.59 -0.79 8.69
C ARG A 31 12.72 -1.59 8.07
N ASP A 32 13.62 -2.10 8.89
CA ASP A 32 14.75 -2.93 8.45
C ASP A 32 15.56 -2.31 7.29
N ASP A 33 15.80 -1.00 7.34
CA ASP A 33 16.42 -0.19 6.28
C ASP A 33 15.72 -0.26 4.90
N THR A 34 14.47 -0.69 4.87
CA THR A 34 13.65 -0.81 3.65
C THR A 34 12.29 -0.15 3.83
N TYR A 35 11.65 0.17 2.71
CA TYR A 35 10.26 0.60 2.68
C TYR A 35 9.38 -0.61 2.39
N GLN A 36 8.48 -0.90 3.31
CA GLN A 36 7.37 -1.80 3.04
C GLN A 36 6.21 -0.99 2.47
N LEU A 37 5.77 -1.36 1.28
CA LEU A 37 4.57 -0.80 0.66
C LEU A 37 3.46 -1.83 0.75
N GLU A 38 2.28 -1.34 1.09
CA GLU A 38 1.06 -2.13 1.05
C GLU A 38 -0.04 -1.35 0.36
N HIS A 39 -0.96 -2.06 -0.27
CA HIS A 39 -2.20 -1.46 -0.72
C HIS A 39 -3.38 -2.41 -0.55
N ARG A 40 -4.58 -1.85 -0.43
CA ARG A 40 -5.83 -2.58 -0.47
C ARG A 40 -6.73 -2.06 -1.58
N ASP A 41 -7.28 -2.98 -2.35
CA ASP A 41 -8.15 -2.74 -3.51
C ASP A 41 -9.60 -3.09 -3.11
N GLY A 42 -10.13 -2.33 -2.15
CA GLY A 42 -11.52 -2.40 -1.68
C GLY A 42 -11.82 -3.50 -0.65
N VAL A 43 -11.33 -4.73 -0.82
CA VAL A 43 -11.65 -5.85 0.08
C VAL A 43 -10.41 -6.47 0.74
N PRO A 44 -10.53 -7.12 1.91
CA PRO A 44 -9.38 -7.72 2.61
C PRO A 44 -8.61 -8.77 1.78
N ALA A 45 -9.31 -9.52 0.91
CA ALA A 45 -8.67 -10.49 0.01
C ALA A 45 -7.79 -9.84 -1.07
N GLU A 46 -8.02 -8.57 -1.38
CA GLU A 46 -7.28 -7.78 -2.35
C GLU A 46 -6.28 -6.86 -1.63
N HIS A 47 -5.46 -7.47 -0.75
CA HIS A 47 -4.40 -6.79 0.00
C HIS A 47 -3.05 -7.29 -0.48
N TYR A 48 -2.20 -6.37 -0.90
CA TYR A 48 -0.91 -6.65 -1.51
C TYR A 48 0.21 -5.96 -0.75
N GLN A 49 1.39 -6.58 -0.73
CA GLN A 49 2.61 -6.06 -0.13
C GLN A 49 3.79 -6.16 -1.10
N THR A 50 4.72 -5.22 -1.00
CA THR A 50 6.05 -5.32 -1.59
C THR A 50 7.08 -4.63 -0.70
N ARG A 51 8.37 -4.82 -1.01
CA ARG A 51 9.48 -4.13 -0.33
C ARG A 51 10.36 -3.44 -1.35
N SER A 52 10.89 -2.28 -0.96
CA SER A 52 11.81 -1.50 -1.78
C SER A 52 12.92 -0.89 -0.94
N GLY A 53 14.16 -0.95 -1.42
CA GLY A 53 15.27 -0.16 -0.89
C GLY A 53 15.33 1.26 -1.45
N SER A 54 14.47 1.60 -2.41
CA SER A 54 14.50 2.87 -3.14
C SER A 54 13.36 3.78 -2.69
N ARG A 55 13.73 4.85 -1.97
CA ARG A 55 12.78 5.91 -1.57
C ARG A 55 12.12 6.57 -2.78
N GLU A 56 12.85 6.72 -3.88
CA GLU A 56 12.35 7.37 -5.09
C GLU A 56 11.25 6.55 -5.76
N ASP A 57 11.41 5.24 -5.86
CA ASP A 57 10.40 4.36 -6.44
C ASP A 57 9.14 4.34 -5.57
N VAL A 58 9.31 4.34 -4.24
CA VAL A 58 8.19 4.43 -3.29
C VAL A 58 7.44 5.76 -3.44
N LEU A 59 8.15 6.88 -3.53
CA LEU A 59 7.53 8.18 -3.70
C LEU A 59 6.76 8.25 -5.02
N ARG A 60 7.33 7.72 -6.11
CA ARG A 60 6.67 7.63 -7.42
C ARG A 60 5.38 6.81 -7.32
N ALA A 61 5.42 5.64 -6.68
CA ALA A 61 4.26 4.78 -6.50
C ALA A 61 3.12 5.49 -5.75
N LEU A 62 3.45 6.18 -4.65
CA LEU A 62 2.47 6.89 -3.82
C LEU A 62 1.85 8.08 -4.54
N LEU A 63 2.66 8.88 -5.25
CA LEU A 63 2.16 10.00 -6.04
C LEU A 63 1.29 9.50 -7.20
N GLY A 64 1.69 8.44 -7.88
CA GLY A 64 0.90 7.83 -8.95
C GLY A 64 -0.43 7.26 -8.45
N TRP A 65 -0.43 6.60 -7.28
CA TRP A 65 -1.67 6.13 -6.66
C TRP A 65 -2.62 7.30 -6.32
N ALA A 66 -2.09 8.37 -5.71
CA ALA A 66 -2.85 9.56 -5.37
C ALA A 66 -3.39 10.26 -6.62
N GLY A 67 -2.62 10.26 -7.72
CA GLY A 67 -3.02 10.78 -9.03
C GLY A 67 -3.98 9.88 -9.82
N GLY A 68 -4.24 8.65 -9.37
CA GLY A 68 -5.09 7.69 -10.09
C GLY A 68 -4.45 7.11 -11.34
N GLU A 69 -3.12 7.14 -11.44
CA GLU A 69 -2.38 6.51 -12.54
C GLU A 69 -2.60 4.99 -12.52
N ARG A 70 -2.63 4.32 -13.68
CA ARG A 70 -2.84 2.85 -13.74
C ARG A 70 -1.55 2.06 -13.52
N THR A 71 -0.42 2.68 -13.79
CA THR A 71 0.93 2.09 -13.82
C THR A 71 1.69 2.25 -12.50
N TRP A 72 1.08 2.84 -11.47
CA TRP A 72 1.71 3.11 -10.17
C TRP A 72 2.26 1.85 -9.47
N ARG A 73 1.76 0.66 -9.84
CA ARG A 73 2.21 -0.65 -9.33
C ARG A 73 3.41 -1.22 -10.07
N GLU A 74 3.74 -0.70 -11.25
CA GLU A 74 4.82 -1.22 -12.08
C GLU A 74 6.19 -1.01 -11.42
N GLY A 75 7.12 -1.92 -11.67
CA GLY A 75 8.47 -1.89 -11.08
C GLY A 75 8.58 -2.56 -9.71
N PHE A 76 7.48 -3.09 -9.16
CA PHE A 76 7.50 -3.88 -7.93
C PHE A 76 7.02 -5.31 -8.17
N ALA A 77 7.54 -6.24 -7.38
CA ALA A 77 6.98 -7.57 -7.24
C ALA A 77 5.99 -7.55 -6.07
N TRP A 78 4.69 -7.50 -6.37
CA TRP A 78 3.64 -7.49 -5.35
C TRP A 78 3.26 -8.92 -4.96
N GLU A 79 3.22 -9.17 -3.67
CA GLU A 79 2.70 -10.39 -3.07
C GLU A 79 1.29 -10.14 -2.57
N ASN A 80 0.32 -10.99 -2.92
CA ASN A 80 -1.00 -10.95 -2.31
C ASN A 80 -0.94 -11.58 -0.91
N ILE A 81 -1.25 -10.78 0.10
CA ILE A 81 -1.29 -11.16 1.52
C ILE A 81 -2.73 -11.18 2.06
N GLY A 82 -3.73 -11.10 1.18
CA GLY A 82 -5.13 -10.98 1.55
C GLY A 82 -5.67 -12.16 2.36
N ALA A 83 -5.10 -13.34 2.17
CA ALA A 83 -5.43 -14.53 2.96
C ALA A 83 -5.22 -14.34 4.48
N TRP A 84 -4.33 -13.42 4.91
CA TRP A 84 -4.11 -13.14 6.33
C TRP A 84 -5.20 -12.25 6.95
N PHE A 85 -6.03 -11.64 6.11
CA PHE A 85 -7.06 -10.67 6.50
C PHE A 85 -8.46 -11.11 6.09
N ALA A 86 -8.58 -12.20 5.32
CA ALA A 86 -9.85 -12.85 5.10
C ALA A 86 -10.38 -13.36 6.45
N PRO A 87 -11.67 -13.17 6.75
CA PRO A 87 -12.27 -13.83 7.91
C PRO A 87 -12.05 -15.34 7.78
N PRO A 88 -11.75 -16.06 8.88
CA PRO A 88 -11.70 -17.51 8.85
C PRO A 88 -13.04 -18.01 8.29
N ASP A 89 -12.99 -19.00 7.39
CA ASP A 89 -14.14 -19.52 6.64
C ASP A 89 -15.40 -19.50 7.52
N ALA A 90 -16.36 -18.65 7.15
CA ALA A 90 -17.66 -18.68 7.79
C ALA A 90 -18.31 -20.05 7.49
N PRO A 91 -18.92 -20.70 8.49
CA PRO A 91 -19.31 -22.12 8.44
C PRO A 91 -20.29 -22.48 7.32
#